data_AF-A0A2K0XL00-F1
#
_entry.id   AF-A0A2K0XL00-F1
#
_cell.length_a   1.000
_cell.length_b   1.000
_cell.length_c   1.000
_cell.angle_alpha   90.00
_cell.angle_beta   90.00
_cell.angle_gamma   90.00
#
_symmetry.space_group_name_H-M   'P 1'
#
loop_
_entity.id
_entity.type
_entity.pdbx_description
1 polymer ?
#
loop_
_entity_poly.entity_id
_entity_poly.type
_entity_poly.pdbx_seq_one_letter_code
_entity_poly.pdbx_strand_id
1 'polypeptide(L)'
;MINRELIRIKIVQLTYAYYQNGNKNIDSAEKELLFCLSKAYDLYNYLLELIVAITHEERHRVEIATQKANREGLEAPSQKFAFNKFAVQLEENKMLNTFLEEQKLSWDNDIEFIRKMCTQIESSSIYQEYMENPDDSYEADREVWRKLYKQLIQENSDIDALLEEKSLYWNDDKEVVDTFVLKTIKRFDAANKSEQELLPEYRDEEDREFARKLFRATILNADTYQRYMSETSRNWDFSRLAYMDVVIMQIAIAEMLTFPNIPISVTINEYVNLAKLYSTPKSGGYINGMLDAIARYLVDTGKLLKALPEPKQRRSTNRVQRNSESNQTNDEL
;
A
#
# COMPACT_ATOMS: atom_id res chain seq x y z
N MET A 1 7.95 -5.95 -5.22
CA MET A 1 6.60 -5.61 -4.76
C MET A 1 6.78 -4.65 -3.62
N ILE A 2 7.51 -5.07 -2.59
CA ILE A 2 7.99 -4.23 -1.50
C ILE A 2 8.79 -3.05 -2.09
N ASN A 3 8.24 -1.86 -1.91
CA ASN A 3 8.83 -0.59 -2.29
C ASN A 3 9.09 0.26 -1.04
N ARG A 4 9.72 1.43 -1.22
CA ARG A 4 10.03 2.33 -0.10
C ARG A 4 8.80 2.85 0.64
N GLU A 5 7.65 2.95 -0.03
CA GLU A 5 6.39 3.36 0.59
C GLU A 5 5.92 2.33 1.63
N LEU A 6 5.79 1.06 1.24
CA LEU A 6 5.44 -0.03 2.15
C LEU A 6 6.45 -0.17 3.28
N ILE A 7 7.74 -0.05 2.98
CA ILE A 7 8.80 -0.09 3.99
C ILE A 7 8.61 1.02 5.04
N ARG A 8 8.32 2.25 4.62
CA ARG A 8 8.09 3.36 5.57
C ARG A 8 6.86 3.12 6.43
N ILE A 9 5.77 2.61 5.85
CA ILE A 9 4.56 2.24 6.60
C ILE A 9 4.91 1.23 7.70
N LYS A 10 5.58 0.14 7.34
CA LYS A 10 6.00 -0.89 8.31
C LYS A 10 6.93 -0.35 9.39
N ILE A 11 7.86 0.52 9.03
CA ILE A 11 8.77 1.15 10.00
C ILE A 11 7.99 2.05 10.97
N VAL A 12 7.00 2.82 10.52
CA VAL A 12 6.14 3.62 11.42
C VAL A 12 5.41 2.73 12.41
N GLN A 13 4.73 1.69 11.93
CA GLN A 13 3.97 0.75 12.77
C GLN A 13 4.86 0.05 13.81
N LEU A 14 5.98 -0.51 13.37
CA LEU A 14 6.88 -1.25 14.26
C LEU A 14 7.68 -0.36 15.19
N THR A 15 8.05 0.85 14.78
CA THR A 15 8.70 1.82 15.68
C THR A 15 7.73 2.24 16.79
N TYR A 16 6.47 2.50 16.43
CA TYR A 16 5.43 2.81 17.41
C TYR A 16 5.24 1.66 18.40
N ALA A 17 5.07 0.43 17.91
CA ALA A 17 4.91 -0.75 18.76
C ALA A 17 6.14 -1.00 19.64
N TYR A 18 7.35 -0.84 19.09
CA TYR A 18 8.61 -1.01 19.81
C TYR A 18 8.72 -0.05 20.99
N TYR A 19 8.35 1.22 20.81
CA TYR A 19 8.39 2.18 21.90
C TYR A 19 7.31 1.95 22.97
N GLN A 20 6.15 1.43 22.60
CA GLN A 20 5.07 1.11 23.55
C GLN A 20 5.36 -0.15 24.38
N ASN A 21 5.92 -1.19 23.76
CA ASN A 21 6.07 -2.51 24.38
C ASN A 21 7.23 -2.60 25.39
N GLY A 22 8.09 -1.57 25.47
CA GLY A 22 9.16 -1.45 26.48
C GLY A 22 10.29 -2.49 26.38
N ASN A 23 10.15 -3.54 25.58
CA ASN A 23 11.16 -4.57 25.34
C ASN A 23 12.15 -4.10 24.26
N LYS A 24 13.37 -3.76 24.67
CA LYS A 24 14.35 -2.99 23.88
C LYS A 24 15.32 -3.85 23.06
N ASN A 25 14.91 -5.03 22.58
CA ASN A 25 15.78 -5.83 21.73
C ASN A 25 15.62 -5.42 20.27
N ILE A 26 16.57 -4.62 19.78
CA ILE A 26 16.60 -4.13 18.41
C ILE A 26 16.73 -5.25 17.37
N ASP A 27 17.48 -6.31 17.66
CA ASP A 27 17.69 -7.40 16.70
C ASP A 27 16.43 -8.25 16.54
N SER A 28 15.66 -8.43 17.62
CA SER A 28 14.33 -9.04 17.52
C SER A 28 13.36 -8.17 16.72
N ALA A 29 13.36 -6.85 16.96
CA ALA A 29 12.49 -5.93 16.25
C ALA A 29 12.85 -5.78 14.75
N GLU A 30 14.13 -5.87 14.40
CA GLU A 30 14.57 -5.90 13.01
C GLU A 30 14.12 -7.19 12.29
N LYS A 31 14.24 -8.34 12.95
CA LYS A 31 13.72 -9.61 12.40
C LYS A 31 12.22 -9.54 12.19
N GLU A 32 11.50 -8.93 13.12
CA GLU A 32 10.06 -8.67 13.00
C GLU A 32 9.74 -7.80 11.79
N LEU A 33 10.50 -6.72 11.55
CA LEU A 33 10.33 -5.88 10.36
C LEU A 33 10.46 -6.67 9.07
N LEU A 34 11.52 -7.46 8.93
CA LEU A 34 11.74 -8.25 7.73
C LEU A 34 10.68 -9.34 7.57
N PHE A 35 10.20 -9.91 8.67
CA PHE A 35 9.12 -10.88 8.68
C PHE A 35 7.78 -10.26 8.23
N CYS A 36 7.38 -9.11 8.80
CA CYS A 36 6.18 -8.38 8.38
C CYS A 36 6.21 -8.00 6.90
N LEU A 37 7.37 -7.55 6.41
CA LEU A 37 7.57 -7.23 4.99
C LEU A 37 7.42 -8.46 4.09
N SER A 38 7.97 -9.60 4.51
CA SER A 38 7.78 -10.88 3.83
C SER A 38 6.31 -11.33 3.85
N LYS A 39 5.58 -11.12 4.95
CA LYS A 39 4.14 -11.41 5.02
C LYS A 39 3.28 -10.57 4.07
N ALA A 40 3.67 -9.33 3.77
CA ALA A 40 3.01 -8.57 2.70
C ALA A 40 3.21 -9.22 1.32
N TYR A 41 4.35 -9.87 1.09
CA TYR A 41 4.62 -10.60 -0.14
C TYR A 41 3.87 -11.93 -0.22
N ASP A 42 3.69 -12.62 0.90
CA ASP A 42 2.76 -13.75 0.99
C ASP A 42 1.36 -13.32 0.55
N LEU A 43 0.85 -12.21 1.09
CA LEU A 43 -0.47 -11.68 0.75
C LEU A 43 -0.61 -11.35 -0.74
N TYR A 44 0.41 -10.75 -1.34
CA TYR A 44 0.42 -10.45 -2.79
C TYR A 44 0.22 -11.71 -3.64
N ASN A 45 0.95 -12.79 -3.35
CA ASN A 45 0.81 -14.04 -4.09
C ASN A 45 -0.52 -14.75 -3.76
N TYR A 46 -0.96 -14.69 -2.51
CA TYR A 46 -2.24 -15.27 -2.07
C TYR A 46 -3.46 -14.61 -2.75
N LEU A 47 -3.41 -13.30 -2.97
CA LEU A 47 -4.45 -12.56 -3.70
C LEU A 47 -4.40 -12.79 -5.22
N LEU A 48 -3.23 -13.13 -5.79
CA LEU A 48 -3.16 -13.61 -7.17
C LEU A 48 -3.76 -15.02 -7.28
N GLU A 49 -3.46 -15.90 -6.33
CA GLU A 49 -4.02 -17.24 -6.28
C GLU A 49 -5.56 -17.24 -6.08
N LEU A 50 -6.12 -16.21 -5.42
CA LEU A 50 -7.57 -16.03 -5.35
C LEU A 50 -8.24 -16.00 -6.73
N ILE A 51 -7.62 -15.36 -7.72
CA ILE A 51 -8.12 -15.32 -9.10
C ILE A 51 -8.17 -16.74 -9.68
N VAL A 52 -7.11 -17.51 -9.45
CA VAL A 52 -6.99 -18.91 -9.88
C VAL A 52 -8.08 -19.76 -9.20
N ALA A 53 -8.19 -19.71 -7.88
CA ALA A 53 -9.20 -20.42 -7.11
C ALA A 53 -10.63 -20.15 -7.58
N ILE A 54 -10.97 -18.88 -7.85
CA ILE A 54 -12.28 -18.50 -8.40
C ILE A 54 -12.49 -19.14 -9.78
N THR A 55 -11.51 -19.07 -10.70
CA THR A 55 -11.67 -19.70 -12.03
C THR A 55 -11.72 -21.22 -12.01
N HIS A 56 -11.08 -21.87 -11.04
CA HIS A 56 -11.23 -23.31 -10.83
C HIS A 56 -12.65 -23.67 -10.40
N GLU A 57 -13.22 -22.94 -9.43
CA GLU A 57 -14.61 -23.17 -9.02
C GLU A 57 -15.58 -22.86 -10.17
N GLU A 58 -15.35 -21.80 -10.95
CA GLU A 58 -16.17 -21.51 -12.14
C GLU A 58 -16.13 -22.61 -13.20
N ARG A 59 -14.96 -23.22 -13.45
CA ARG A 59 -14.87 -24.41 -14.32
C ARG A 59 -15.74 -25.55 -13.80
N HIS A 60 -15.64 -25.86 -12.51
CA HIS A 60 -16.46 -26.90 -11.89
C HIS A 60 -17.98 -26.58 -12.00
N ARG A 61 -18.38 -25.32 -11.82
CA ARG A 61 -19.77 -24.88 -11.97
C ARG A 61 -20.27 -25.02 -13.42
N VAL A 62 -19.46 -24.63 -14.39
CA VAL A 62 -19.77 -24.77 -15.83
C VAL A 62 -19.86 -26.24 -16.23
N GLU A 63 -19.01 -27.11 -15.70
CA GLU A 63 -19.09 -28.56 -15.93
C GLU A 63 -20.42 -29.15 -15.44
N ILE A 64 -20.85 -28.81 -14.22
CA ILE A 64 -22.13 -29.25 -13.66
C ILE A 64 -23.30 -28.73 -14.52
N ALA A 65 -23.28 -27.44 -14.87
CA ALA A 65 -24.32 -26.82 -15.67
C ALA A 65 -24.39 -27.43 -17.09
N THR A 66 -23.24 -27.77 -17.69
CA THR A 66 -23.16 -28.47 -18.97
C THR A 66 -23.77 -29.87 -18.88
N GLN A 67 -23.45 -30.63 -17.82
CA GLN A 67 -24.05 -31.96 -17.62
C GLN A 67 -25.57 -31.89 -17.46
N LYS A 68 -26.06 -30.86 -16.76
CA LYS A 68 -27.51 -30.62 -16.61
C LYS A 68 -28.16 -30.27 -17.95
N ALA A 69 -27.58 -29.34 -18.71
CA ALA A 69 -28.08 -28.94 -20.03
C ALA A 69 -28.16 -30.15 -20.98
N ASN A 70 -27.13 -31.01 -20.99
CA ASN A 70 -27.12 -32.23 -21.78
C ASN A 70 -28.24 -33.22 -21.41
N ARG A 71 -28.58 -33.33 -20.12
CA ARG A 71 -29.70 -34.18 -19.66
C ARG A 71 -31.06 -33.61 -20.04
N GLU A 72 -31.18 -32.28 -20.06
CA GLU A 72 -32.44 -31.56 -20.31
C GLU A 72 -32.63 -31.18 -21.80
N GLY A 73 -31.63 -31.43 -22.66
CA GLY A 73 -31.66 -31.04 -24.07
C GLY A 73 -31.58 -29.52 -24.29
N LEU A 74 -30.98 -28.79 -23.34
CA LEU A 74 -30.76 -27.35 -23.40
C LEU A 74 -29.40 -27.02 -24.01
N GLU A 75 -29.22 -25.75 -24.41
CA GLU A 75 -27.92 -25.25 -24.86
C GLU A 75 -26.91 -25.23 -23.70
N ALA A 76 -25.66 -25.61 -23.99
CA ALA A 76 -24.60 -25.63 -22.99
C ALA A 76 -24.21 -24.20 -22.58
N PRO A 77 -23.88 -23.96 -21.29
CA PRO A 77 -23.44 -22.64 -20.85
C PRO A 77 -22.12 -22.25 -21.52
N SER A 78 -21.91 -20.94 -21.67
CA SER A 78 -20.65 -20.40 -22.20
C SER A 78 -19.49 -20.73 -21.27
N GLN A 79 -18.37 -21.13 -21.87
CA GLN A 79 -17.12 -21.46 -21.18
C GLN A 79 -16.16 -20.25 -21.06
N LYS A 80 -16.57 -19.09 -21.59
CA LYS A 80 -15.70 -17.91 -21.79
C LYS A 80 -15.00 -17.44 -20.51
N PHE A 81 -15.72 -17.34 -19.39
CA PHE A 81 -15.11 -16.92 -18.12
C PHE A 81 -14.34 -18.06 -17.45
N ALA A 82 -14.88 -19.28 -17.48
CA ALA A 82 -14.25 -20.47 -16.88
C ALA A 82 -12.85 -20.75 -17.46
N PHE A 83 -12.64 -20.47 -18.75
CA PHE A 83 -11.35 -20.61 -19.43
C PHE A 83 -10.76 -19.28 -19.89
N ASN A 84 -10.98 -18.23 -19.09
CA ASN A 84 -10.40 -16.91 -19.32
C ASN A 84 -8.86 -17.02 -19.48
N LYS A 85 -8.33 -16.54 -20.62
CA LYS A 85 -6.94 -16.77 -21.04
C LYS A 85 -5.92 -16.15 -20.10
N PHE A 86 -6.24 -15.00 -19.49
CA PHE A 86 -5.40 -14.38 -18.47
C PHE A 86 -5.33 -15.24 -17.20
N ALA A 87 -6.47 -15.72 -16.72
CA ALA A 87 -6.52 -16.55 -15.52
C ALA A 87 -5.83 -17.91 -15.73
N VAL A 88 -5.99 -18.54 -16.90
CA VAL A 88 -5.26 -19.77 -17.26
C VAL A 88 -3.75 -19.52 -17.29
N GLN A 89 -3.29 -18.40 -17.86
CA GLN A 89 -1.87 -18.06 -17.82
C GLN A 89 -1.36 -17.85 -16.39
N LEU A 90 -2.19 -17.25 -15.51
CA LEU A 90 -1.84 -17.06 -14.10
C LEU A 90 -1.79 -18.39 -13.33
N GLU A 91 -2.73 -19.30 -13.59
CA GLU A 91 -2.73 -20.68 -13.07
C GLU A 91 -1.46 -21.44 -13.47
N GLU A 92 -1.02 -21.32 -14.72
CA GLU A 92 0.19 -21.97 -15.22
C GLU A 92 1.49 -21.26 -14.83
N ASN A 93 1.41 -20.12 -14.13
CA ASN A 93 2.56 -19.28 -13.83
C ASN A 93 3.57 -20.01 -12.92
N LYS A 94 4.81 -20.19 -13.39
CA LYS A 94 5.82 -20.95 -12.65
C LYS A 94 6.23 -20.29 -11.34
N MET A 95 6.42 -18.97 -11.35
CA MET A 95 6.83 -18.23 -10.15
C MET A 95 5.76 -18.31 -9.06
N LEU A 96 4.49 -18.13 -9.44
CA LEU A 96 3.37 -18.24 -8.52
C LEU A 96 3.30 -19.64 -7.91
N ASN A 97 3.29 -20.67 -8.75
CA ASN A 97 3.16 -22.06 -8.30
C ASN A 97 4.31 -22.50 -7.38
N THR A 98 5.56 -22.17 -7.74
CA THR A 98 6.71 -22.45 -6.86
C THR A 98 6.56 -21.75 -5.51
N PHE A 99 6.16 -20.47 -5.50
CA PHE A 99 5.99 -19.72 -4.26
C PHE A 99 4.87 -20.29 -3.38
N LEU A 100 3.71 -20.59 -3.95
CA LEU A 100 2.56 -21.14 -3.23
C LEU A 100 2.87 -22.51 -2.63
N GLU A 101 3.60 -23.37 -3.35
CA GLU A 101 4.05 -24.67 -2.86
C GLU A 101 5.02 -24.53 -1.68
N GLU A 102 6.00 -23.63 -1.79
CA GLU A 102 6.98 -23.35 -0.74
C GLU A 102 6.33 -22.78 0.54
N GLN A 103 5.41 -21.83 0.38
CA GLN A 103 4.72 -21.18 1.50
C GLN A 103 3.48 -21.96 2.00
N LYS A 104 3.06 -22.99 1.28
CA LYS A 104 1.86 -23.80 1.54
C LYS A 104 0.59 -22.94 1.65
N LEU A 105 0.42 -22.02 0.70
CA LEU A 105 -0.74 -21.13 0.61
C LEU A 105 -1.73 -21.68 -0.41
N SER A 106 -3.01 -21.80 -0.02
CA SER A 106 -4.12 -22.11 -0.94
C SER A 106 -5.47 -21.66 -0.36
N TRP A 107 -6.46 -21.47 -1.23
CA TRP A 107 -7.86 -21.21 -0.85
C TRP A 107 -8.69 -22.49 -0.61
N ASP A 108 -8.09 -23.69 -0.63
CA ASP A 108 -8.82 -24.97 -0.54
C ASP A 108 -9.68 -25.10 0.73
N ASN A 109 -9.22 -24.49 1.83
CA ASN A 109 -9.91 -24.52 3.11
C ASN A 109 -11.06 -23.49 3.21
N ASP A 110 -11.19 -22.61 2.21
CA ASP A 110 -12.10 -21.48 2.19
C ASP A 110 -13.07 -21.55 1.01
N ILE A 111 -13.39 -22.78 0.56
CA ILE A 111 -14.22 -23.00 -0.64
C ILE A 111 -15.61 -22.36 -0.57
N GLU A 112 -16.20 -22.22 0.61
CA GLU A 112 -17.47 -21.52 0.79
C GLU A 112 -17.36 -20.03 0.46
N PHE A 113 -16.24 -19.42 0.84
CA PHE A 113 -15.92 -18.05 0.50
C PHE A 113 -15.74 -17.91 -1.03
N ILE A 114 -15.00 -18.83 -1.66
CA ILE A 114 -14.82 -18.85 -3.13
C ILE A 114 -16.16 -18.97 -3.86
N ARG A 115 -17.06 -19.87 -3.43
CA ARG A 115 -18.40 -20.02 -4.01
C ARG A 115 -19.27 -18.77 -3.88
N LYS A 116 -19.16 -18.08 -2.73
CA LYS A 116 -19.83 -16.80 -2.53
C LYS A 116 -19.29 -15.74 -3.49
N MET A 117 -17.97 -15.66 -3.68
CA MET A 117 -17.33 -14.75 -4.64
C MET A 117 -17.76 -15.04 -6.07
N CYS A 118 -17.77 -16.30 -6.49
CA CYS A 118 -18.29 -16.76 -7.77
C CYS A 118 -19.71 -16.24 -8.04
N THR A 119 -20.61 -16.38 -7.05
CA THR A 119 -21.99 -15.86 -7.12
C THR A 119 -22.05 -14.34 -7.24
N GLN A 120 -21.21 -13.62 -6.49
CA GLN A 120 -21.11 -12.16 -6.56
C GLN A 120 -20.57 -11.69 -7.92
N ILE A 121 -19.59 -12.40 -8.48
CA ILE A 121 -19.03 -12.10 -9.80
C ILE A 121 -20.11 -12.28 -10.87
N GLU A 122 -20.79 -13.43 -10.91
CA GLU A 122 -21.84 -13.68 -11.90
C GLU A 122 -22.99 -12.68 -11.82
N SER A 123 -23.36 -12.22 -10.62
CA SER A 123 -24.41 -11.20 -10.46
C SER A 123 -23.97 -9.77 -10.81
N SER A 124 -22.68 -9.54 -11.04
CA SER A 124 -22.14 -8.21 -11.33
C SER A 124 -22.38 -7.77 -12.78
N SER A 125 -22.61 -6.47 -13.00
CA SER A 125 -22.73 -5.92 -14.36
C SER A 125 -21.46 -6.12 -15.18
N ILE A 126 -20.28 -6.07 -14.55
CA ILE A 126 -18.99 -6.32 -15.21
C ILE A 126 -18.98 -7.70 -15.87
N TYR A 127 -19.42 -8.74 -15.15
CA TYR A 127 -19.46 -10.09 -15.66
C TYR A 127 -20.48 -10.23 -16.80
N GLN A 128 -21.70 -9.72 -16.61
CA GLN A 128 -22.75 -9.79 -17.63
C GLN A 128 -22.31 -9.09 -18.94
N GLU A 129 -21.76 -7.88 -18.84
CA GLU A 129 -21.21 -7.15 -19.98
C GLU A 129 -20.08 -7.91 -20.68
N TYR A 130 -19.19 -8.56 -19.92
CA TYR A 130 -18.11 -9.37 -20.48
C TYR A 130 -18.62 -10.63 -21.20
N MET A 131 -19.64 -11.28 -20.66
CA MET A 131 -20.23 -12.49 -21.24
C MET A 131 -21.05 -12.19 -22.51
N GLU A 132 -21.70 -11.03 -22.59
CA GLU A 132 -22.42 -10.58 -23.78
C GLU A 132 -21.49 -10.06 -24.90
N ASN A 133 -20.29 -9.60 -24.54
CA ASN A 133 -19.33 -9.08 -25.51
C ASN A 133 -18.71 -10.22 -26.35
N PRO A 134 -18.76 -10.17 -27.69
CA PRO A 134 -18.16 -11.19 -28.55
C PRO A 134 -16.61 -11.14 -28.57
N ASP A 135 -15.99 -10.09 -28.03
CA ASP A 135 -14.54 -9.99 -27.91
C ASP A 135 -14.00 -11.05 -26.95
N ASP A 136 -13.22 -11.99 -27.50
CA ASP A 136 -12.55 -13.08 -26.81
C ASP A 136 -11.03 -12.90 -26.83
N SER A 137 -10.55 -11.65 -26.94
CA SER A 137 -9.12 -11.35 -26.88
C SER A 137 -8.54 -11.54 -25.47
N TYR A 138 -7.22 -11.77 -25.41
CA TYR A 138 -6.50 -11.83 -24.15
C TYR A 138 -6.62 -10.49 -23.37
N GLU A 139 -6.65 -9.37 -24.07
CA GLU A 139 -6.83 -8.05 -23.50
C GLU A 139 -8.19 -7.89 -22.82
N ALA A 140 -9.27 -8.38 -23.44
CA ALA A 140 -10.61 -8.39 -22.85
C ALA A 140 -10.64 -9.26 -21.58
N ASP A 141 -10.03 -10.45 -21.64
CA ASP A 141 -9.93 -11.40 -20.54
C ASP A 141 -9.17 -10.83 -19.33
N ARG A 142 -8.07 -10.14 -19.58
CA ARG A 142 -7.26 -9.47 -18.55
C ARG A 142 -7.98 -8.25 -17.97
N GLU A 143 -8.67 -7.47 -18.81
CA GLU A 143 -9.37 -6.26 -18.39
C GLU A 143 -10.60 -6.58 -17.54
N VAL A 144 -11.36 -7.65 -17.83
CA VAL A 144 -12.48 -8.06 -16.96
C VAL A 144 -11.99 -8.42 -15.57
N TRP A 145 -10.90 -9.20 -15.44
CA TRP A 145 -10.31 -9.53 -14.14
C TRP A 145 -9.83 -8.30 -13.38
N ARG A 146 -9.23 -7.33 -14.08
CA ARG A 146 -8.85 -6.06 -13.47
C ARG A 146 -10.04 -5.30 -12.90
N LYS A 147 -11.17 -5.27 -13.62
CA LYS A 147 -12.40 -4.61 -13.17
C LYS A 147 -13.05 -5.36 -12.00
N LEU A 148 -13.18 -6.68 -12.11
CA LEU A 148 -13.71 -7.55 -11.06
C LEU A 148 -12.91 -7.42 -9.77
N TYR A 149 -11.58 -7.47 -9.85
CA TYR A 149 -10.71 -7.30 -8.70
C TYR A 149 -10.95 -5.95 -8.03
N LYS A 150 -10.93 -4.87 -8.80
CA LYS A 150 -11.11 -3.51 -8.27
C LYS A 150 -12.49 -3.32 -7.60
N GLN A 151 -13.55 -3.88 -8.16
CA GLN A 151 -14.91 -3.63 -7.69
C GLN A 151 -15.38 -4.62 -6.61
N LEU A 152 -14.92 -5.87 -6.66
CA LEU A 152 -15.45 -6.95 -5.83
C LEU A 152 -14.43 -7.55 -4.85
N ILE A 153 -13.13 -7.29 -5.02
CA ILE A 153 -12.07 -7.86 -4.17
C ILE A 153 -11.36 -6.78 -3.34
N GLN A 154 -11.04 -5.65 -3.95
CA GLN A 154 -10.25 -4.60 -3.29
C GLN A 154 -10.98 -4.00 -2.06
N GLU A 155 -12.27 -3.70 -2.19
CA GLU A 155 -13.09 -3.09 -1.12
C GLU A 155 -14.12 -4.09 -0.56
N ASN A 156 -13.68 -5.33 -0.27
CA ASN A 156 -14.56 -6.41 0.18
C ASN A 156 -14.34 -6.75 1.66
N SER A 157 -15.29 -6.36 2.50
CA SER A 157 -15.23 -6.59 3.95
C SER A 157 -15.20 -8.06 4.36
N ASP A 158 -15.78 -8.96 3.54
CA ASP A 158 -15.73 -10.40 3.83
C ASP A 158 -14.32 -10.96 3.63
N ILE A 159 -13.59 -10.46 2.63
CA ILE A 159 -12.17 -10.79 2.42
C ILE A 159 -11.35 -10.23 3.57
N ASP A 160 -11.58 -8.98 3.94
CA ASP A 160 -10.83 -8.33 5.02
C ASP A 160 -10.94 -9.13 6.33
N ALA A 161 -12.15 -9.54 6.69
CA ALA A 161 -12.38 -10.38 7.87
C ALA A 161 -11.68 -11.75 7.78
N LEU A 162 -11.76 -12.42 6.62
CA LEU A 162 -11.11 -13.71 6.42
C LEU A 162 -9.58 -13.61 6.47
N LEU A 163 -9.01 -12.56 5.89
CA LEU A 163 -7.56 -12.33 5.94
C LEU A 163 -7.09 -12.00 7.35
N GLU A 164 -7.86 -11.24 8.13
CA GLU A 164 -7.59 -10.92 9.53
C GLU A 164 -7.56 -12.18 10.41
N GLU A 165 -8.48 -13.13 10.18
CA GLU A 165 -8.49 -14.42 10.86
C GLU A 165 -7.28 -15.29 10.52
N LYS A 166 -6.79 -15.22 9.26
CA LYS A 166 -5.64 -16.01 8.79
C LYS A 166 -4.30 -15.45 9.24
N SER A 167 -4.16 -14.12 9.30
CA SER A 167 -2.88 -13.49 9.56
C SER A 167 -3.04 -12.11 10.18
N LEU A 168 -2.44 -11.94 11.36
CA LEU A 168 -2.34 -10.66 12.04
C LEU A 168 -1.53 -9.60 11.27
N TYR A 169 -0.80 -10.01 10.22
CA TYR A 169 0.10 -9.13 9.45
C TYR A 169 -0.53 -8.58 8.17
N TRP A 170 -1.60 -9.22 7.67
CA TRP A 170 -2.11 -8.95 6.32
C TRP A 170 -3.08 -7.78 6.24
N ASN A 171 -3.90 -7.57 7.26
CA ASN A 171 -4.98 -6.59 7.20
C ASN A 171 -4.46 -5.17 6.89
N ASP A 172 -3.39 -4.76 7.56
CA ASP A 172 -2.79 -3.43 7.40
C ASP A 172 -2.08 -3.22 6.04
N ASP A 173 -1.76 -4.29 5.32
CA ASP A 173 -1.03 -4.22 4.05
C ASP A 173 -1.92 -4.33 2.83
N LYS A 174 -3.16 -4.79 3.00
CA LYS A 174 -4.04 -5.17 1.89
C LYS A 174 -4.24 -4.04 0.90
N GLU A 175 -4.49 -2.82 1.38
CA GLU A 175 -4.71 -1.65 0.52
C GLU A 175 -3.52 -1.42 -0.43
N VAL A 176 -2.30 -1.47 0.11
CA VAL A 176 -1.07 -1.29 -0.67
C VAL A 176 -0.84 -2.47 -1.60
N VAL A 177 -1.01 -3.69 -1.10
CA VAL A 177 -0.84 -4.93 -1.88
C VAL A 177 -1.82 -5.01 -3.05
N ASP A 178 -3.07 -4.59 -2.87
CA ASP A 178 -4.09 -4.54 -3.93
C ASP A 178 -3.63 -3.67 -5.12
N THR A 179 -2.91 -2.57 -4.86
CA THR A 179 -2.34 -1.75 -5.93
C THR A 179 -1.31 -2.53 -6.77
N PHE A 180 -0.53 -3.40 -6.13
CA PHE A 180 0.45 -4.25 -6.79
C PHE A 180 -0.19 -5.41 -7.53
N VAL A 181 -1.25 -6.01 -6.99
CA VAL A 181 -2.03 -7.04 -7.69
C VAL A 181 -2.62 -6.44 -8.96
N LEU A 182 -3.31 -5.30 -8.88
CA LEU A 182 -3.86 -4.60 -10.05
C LEU A 182 -2.77 -4.20 -11.08
N LYS A 183 -1.60 -3.78 -10.61
CA LYS A 183 -0.44 -3.47 -11.46
C LYS A 183 0.10 -4.72 -12.15
N THR A 184 0.07 -5.86 -11.47
CA THR A 184 0.49 -7.16 -12.01
C THR A 184 -0.46 -7.61 -13.10
N ILE A 185 -1.77 -7.60 -12.82
CA ILE A 185 -2.81 -7.94 -13.82
C ILE A 185 -2.60 -7.11 -15.10
N LYS A 186 -2.38 -5.79 -14.99
CA LYS A 186 -2.13 -4.92 -16.15
C LYS A 186 -0.87 -5.24 -16.95
N ARG A 187 0.14 -5.85 -16.34
CA ARG A 187 1.47 -6.09 -16.93
C ARG A 187 1.61 -7.44 -17.62
N PHE A 188 0.69 -8.36 -17.35
CA PHE A 188 0.68 -9.67 -17.99
C PHE A 188 0.63 -9.56 -19.51
N ASP A 189 1.50 -10.30 -20.18
CA ASP A 189 1.60 -10.38 -21.64
C ASP A 189 1.44 -11.83 -22.08
N ALA A 190 0.51 -12.07 -23.01
CA ALA A 190 0.22 -13.39 -23.57
C ALA A 190 1.47 -14.06 -24.17
N ALA A 191 2.43 -13.28 -24.69
CA ALA A 191 3.64 -13.80 -25.29
C ALA A 191 4.53 -14.56 -24.28
N ASN A 192 4.46 -14.20 -23.00
CA ASN A 192 5.30 -14.79 -21.95
C ASN A 192 4.77 -16.13 -21.43
N LYS A 193 3.50 -16.47 -21.69
CA LYS A 193 2.87 -17.73 -21.24
C LYS A 193 3.13 -17.98 -19.74
N SER A 194 3.46 -19.22 -19.35
CA SER A 194 3.79 -19.61 -17.98
C SER A 194 5.08 -18.99 -17.42
N GLU A 195 5.91 -18.37 -18.26
CA GLU A 195 7.14 -17.67 -17.87
C GLU A 195 6.91 -16.18 -17.55
N GLN A 196 5.66 -15.72 -17.50
CA GLN A 196 5.34 -14.35 -17.12
C GLN A 196 5.94 -14.01 -15.75
N GLU A 197 6.85 -13.03 -15.71
CA GLU A 197 7.45 -12.61 -14.45
C GLU A 197 6.41 -11.93 -13.54
N LEU A 198 6.41 -12.31 -12.27
CA LEU A 198 5.72 -11.60 -11.20
C LEU A 198 6.61 -10.51 -10.59
N LEU A 199 6.02 -9.62 -9.79
CA LEU A 199 6.82 -8.64 -9.05
C LEU A 199 7.69 -9.39 -8.04
N PRO A 200 9.03 -9.25 -8.05
CA PRO A 200 9.89 -9.87 -7.05
C PRO A 200 9.56 -9.32 -5.66
N GLU A 201 9.88 -10.03 -4.58
CA GLU A 201 9.62 -9.58 -3.20
C GLU A 201 10.12 -8.14 -2.98
N TYR A 202 11.43 -7.94 -3.13
CA TYR A 202 12.07 -6.62 -3.18
C TYR A 202 12.36 -6.23 -4.63
N ARG A 203 12.28 -4.93 -4.95
CA ARG A 203 12.70 -4.46 -6.29
C ARG A 203 14.19 -4.72 -6.53
N ASP A 204 15.00 -4.51 -5.51
CA ASP A 204 16.44 -4.67 -5.49
C ASP A 204 16.91 -4.90 -4.03
N GLU A 205 18.15 -5.36 -3.85
CA GLU A 205 18.73 -5.54 -2.51
C GLU A 205 18.87 -4.21 -1.77
N GLU A 206 18.91 -3.08 -2.48
CA GLU A 206 18.98 -1.75 -1.86
C GLU A 206 17.73 -1.43 -1.06
N ASP A 207 16.53 -1.84 -1.51
CA ASP A 207 15.29 -1.62 -0.77
C ASP A 207 15.24 -2.47 0.52
N ARG A 208 15.79 -3.70 0.52
CA ARG A 208 15.95 -4.50 1.75
C ARG A 208 16.91 -3.86 2.73
N GLU A 209 18.06 -3.40 2.23
CA GLU A 209 19.05 -2.67 3.03
C GLU A 209 18.50 -1.33 3.53
N PHE A 210 17.67 -0.64 2.75
CA PHE A 210 16.99 0.59 3.13
C PHE A 210 16.08 0.35 4.33
N ALA A 211 15.26 -0.71 4.31
CA ALA A 211 14.39 -1.07 5.43
C ALA A 211 15.19 -1.28 6.72
N ARG A 212 16.24 -2.11 6.65
CA ARG A 212 17.10 -2.42 7.79
C ARG A 212 17.80 -1.16 8.34
N LYS A 213 18.47 -0.40 7.46
CA LYS A 213 19.24 0.78 7.86
C LYS A 213 18.35 1.87 8.44
N LEU A 214 17.20 2.15 7.82
CA LEU A 214 16.27 3.17 8.30
C LEU A 214 15.71 2.80 9.67
N PHE A 215 15.29 1.55 9.86
CA PHE A 215 14.76 1.07 11.13
C PHE A 215 15.81 1.15 12.25
N ARG A 216 17.01 0.59 12.04
CA ARG A 216 18.10 0.68 13.02
C ARG A 216 18.49 2.12 13.32
N ALA A 217 18.61 2.96 12.30
CA ALA A 217 18.97 4.37 12.47
C ALA A 217 17.92 5.13 13.28
N THR A 218 16.63 4.83 13.09
CA THR A 218 15.51 5.39 13.85
C THR A 218 15.65 5.04 15.33
N ILE A 219 15.76 3.75 15.64
CA ILE A 219 15.78 3.27 17.02
C ILE A 219 17.06 3.68 17.77
N LEU A 220 18.23 3.51 17.16
CA LEU A 220 19.51 3.75 17.84
C LEU A 220 19.79 5.23 18.12
N ASN A 221 19.20 6.14 17.34
CA ASN A 221 19.44 7.58 17.45
C ASN A 221 18.19 8.35 17.93
N ALA A 222 17.17 7.66 18.44
CA ALA A 222 15.90 8.24 18.86
C ALA A 222 16.07 9.47 19.78
N ASP A 223 16.93 9.36 20.80
CA ASP A 223 17.22 10.46 21.74
C ASP A 223 17.87 11.67 21.05
N THR A 224 18.73 11.41 20.06
CA THR A 224 19.38 12.46 19.28
C THR A 224 18.37 13.19 18.39
N TYR A 225 17.46 12.45 17.74
CA TYR A 225 16.42 13.05 16.92
C TYR A 225 15.42 13.83 17.77
N GLN A 226 15.07 13.31 18.95
CA GLN A 226 14.26 14.02 19.94
C GLN A 226 14.90 15.36 20.35
N ARG A 227 16.23 15.39 20.49
CA ARG A 227 16.98 16.62 20.77
C ARG A 227 16.94 17.61 19.60
N TYR A 228 17.06 17.16 18.35
CA TYR A 228 16.93 18.06 17.20
C TYR A 228 15.52 18.66 17.09
N MET A 229 14.51 17.87 17.42
CA MET A 229 13.14 18.34 17.54
C MET A 229 13.01 19.41 18.63
N SER A 230 13.57 19.20 19.83
CA SER A 230 13.51 20.18 20.93
C SER A 230 14.30 21.46 20.66
N GLU A 231 15.47 21.38 20.00
CA GLU A 231 16.29 22.57 19.70
C GLU A 231 15.62 23.51 18.68
N THR A 232 14.72 22.98 17.83
CA THR A 232 14.01 23.74 16.80
C THR A 232 12.66 24.29 17.27
N SER A 233 12.32 24.05 18.53
CA SER A 233 10.97 24.19 19.08
C SER A 233 10.66 25.52 19.75
N ARG A 234 11.51 26.52 19.60
CA ARG A 234 11.33 27.82 20.27
C ARG A 234 9.94 28.44 20.05
N ASN A 235 9.22 28.03 19.00
CA ASN A 235 7.86 28.46 18.67
C ASN A 235 6.80 27.33 18.68
N TRP A 236 7.15 26.11 19.11
CA TRP A 236 6.30 24.92 18.97
C TRP A 236 6.04 24.25 20.32
N ASP A 237 4.76 24.07 20.65
CA ASP A 237 4.31 23.41 21.89
C ASP A 237 4.26 21.88 21.69
N PHE A 238 5.34 21.20 22.05
CA PHE A 238 5.45 19.73 21.97
C PHE A 238 4.48 18.99 22.88
N SER A 239 3.91 19.63 23.91
CA SER A 239 2.93 18.99 24.78
C SER A 239 1.62 18.66 24.06
N ARG A 240 1.39 19.26 22.88
CA ARG A 240 0.19 19.07 22.07
C ARG A 240 0.36 18.05 20.94
N LEU A 241 1.55 17.46 20.82
CA LEU A 241 1.82 16.52 19.75
C LEU A 241 1.24 15.15 20.06
N ALA A 242 0.54 14.59 19.07
CA ALA A 242 0.20 13.18 19.12
C ALA A 242 1.50 12.35 19.16
N TYR A 243 1.51 11.28 19.92
CA TYR A 243 2.68 10.42 20.01
C TYR A 243 3.12 9.87 18.63
N MET A 244 2.14 9.56 17.78
CA MET A 244 2.38 9.16 16.39
C MET A 244 3.15 10.22 15.58
N ASP A 245 2.87 11.51 15.80
CA ASP A 245 3.58 12.59 15.09
C ASP A 245 5.07 12.62 15.47
N VAL A 246 5.38 12.34 16.73
CA VAL A 246 6.77 12.24 17.21
C VAL A 246 7.49 11.08 16.52
N VAL A 247 6.86 9.91 16.47
CA VAL A 247 7.42 8.72 15.79
C VAL A 247 7.68 9.01 14.31
N ILE A 248 6.69 9.56 13.60
CA ILE A 248 6.79 9.88 12.18
C ILE A 248 7.93 10.87 11.91
N MET A 249 8.07 11.92 12.74
CA MET A 249 9.15 12.87 12.60
C MET A 249 10.53 12.26 12.87
N GLN A 250 10.66 11.42 13.88
CA GLN A 250 11.93 10.75 14.18
C GLN A 250 12.40 9.91 13.00
N ILE A 251 11.49 9.15 12.37
CA ILE A 251 11.82 8.34 11.20
C ILE A 251 12.19 9.24 10.00
N ALA A 252 11.47 10.35 9.80
CA ALA A 252 11.79 11.31 8.74
C ALA A 252 13.20 11.91 8.91
N ILE A 253 13.58 12.30 10.13
CA ILE A 253 14.92 12.79 10.45
C ILE A 253 15.96 11.70 10.20
N ALA A 254 15.68 10.46 10.63
CA ALA A 254 16.53 9.32 10.38
C ALA A 254 16.78 9.12 8.88
N GLU A 255 15.73 9.18 8.06
CA GLU A 255 15.86 9.05 6.61
C GLU A 255 16.70 10.18 6.00
N MET A 256 16.44 11.44 6.39
CA MET A 256 17.18 12.60 5.89
C MET A 256 18.69 12.49 6.15
N LEU A 257 19.08 12.03 7.34
CA LEU A 257 20.47 11.91 7.77
C LEU A 257 21.15 10.65 7.21
N THR A 258 20.41 9.54 7.09
CA THR A 258 21.00 8.23 6.72
C THR A 258 21.16 8.06 5.22
N PHE A 259 20.25 8.62 4.40
CA PHE A 259 20.21 8.34 2.97
C PHE A 259 20.55 9.60 2.15
N PRO A 260 21.82 9.83 1.78
CA PRO A 260 22.23 11.04 1.06
C PRO A 260 21.55 11.22 -0.30
N ASN A 261 21.21 10.11 -0.96
CA ASN A 261 20.64 10.09 -2.31
C ASN A 261 19.14 10.40 -2.35
N ILE A 262 18.46 10.56 -1.20
CA ILE A 262 17.05 10.93 -1.14
C ILE A 262 16.93 12.44 -0.87
N PRO A 263 16.32 13.22 -1.79
CA PRO A 263 16.10 14.65 -1.56
C PRO A 263 15.22 14.90 -0.34
N ILE A 264 15.57 15.90 0.47
CA ILE A 264 14.84 16.23 1.71
C ILE A 264 13.35 16.47 1.45
N SER A 265 13.01 17.20 0.38
CA SER A 265 11.62 17.49 0.04
C SER A 265 10.80 16.24 -0.27
N VAL A 266 11.42 15.20 -0.84
CA VAL A 266 10.75 13.91 -1.08
C VAL A 266 10.48 13.26 0.26
N THR A 267 11.50 13.10 1.12
CA THR A 267 11.32 12.57 2.47
C THR A 267 10.20 13.28 3.23
N ILE A 268 10.20 14.62 3.28
CA ILE A 268 9.14 15.39 3.97
C ILE A 268 7.75 15.03 3.42
N ASN A 269 7.57 15.04 2.10
CA ASN A 269 6.28 14.75 1.49
C ASN A 269 5.76 13.35 1.85
N GLU A 270 6.63 12.34 1.85
CA GLU A 270 6.29 10.96 2.19
C GLU A 270 5.76 10.85 3.63
N TYR A 271 6.50 11.41 4.59
CA TYR A 271 6.09 11.36 5.99
C TYR A 271 4.90 12.28 6.33
N VAL A 272 4.68 13.34 5.54
CA VAL A 272 3.44 14.14 5.62
C VAL A 272 2.23 13.35 5.16
N ASN A 273 2.36 12.50 4.14
CA ASN A 273 1.27 11.62 3.71
C ASN A 273 0.99 10.54 4.74
N LEU A 274 2.03 9.93 5.32
CA LEU A 274 1.87 8.98 6.44
C LEU A 274 1.18 9.60 7.65
N ALA A 275 1.50 10.86 7.98
CA ALA A 275 0.85 11.58 9.06
C ALA A 275 -0.65 11.79 8.85
N LYS A 276 -1.08 12.00 7.61
CA LYS A 276 -2.51 12.13 7.27
C LYS A 276 -3.25 10.80 7.43
N LEU A 277 -2.54 9.69 7.20
CA LEU A 277 -3.10 8.35 7.28
C LEU A 277 -3.19 7.84 8.73
N TYR A 278 -2.13 8.03 9.53
CA TYR A 278 -1.99 7.36 10.82
C TYR A 278 -2.13 8.28 12.05
N SER A 279 -2.22 9.59 11.87
CA SER A 279 -2.29 10.54 12.99
C SER A 279 -3.57 11.39 12.93
N THR A 280 -3.52 12.64 13.38
CA THR A 280 -4.70 13.51 13.43
C THR A 280 -4.94 14.24 12.10
N PRO A 281 -6.17 14.69 11.80
CA PRO A 281 -6.45 15.47 10.58
C PRO A 281 -5.60 16.73 10.41
N LYS A 282 -5.04 17.28 11.50
CA LYS A 282 -4.18 18.48 11.49
C LYS A 282 -2.69 18.16 11.40
N SER A 283 -2.29 16.90 11.58
CA SER A 283 -0.89 16.50 11.72
C SER A 283 -0.07 16.73 10.45
N GLY A 284 -0.64 16.51 9.26
CA GLY A 284 0.09 16.66 8.00
C GLY A 284 0.69 18.06 7.78
N GLY A 285 -0.10 19.12 8.00
CA GLY A 285 0.40 20.50 7.85
C GLY A 285 1.40 20.89 8.93
N TYR A 286 1.22 20.36 10.15
CA TYR A 286 2.07 20.62 11.30
C TYR A 286 3.46 19.95 11.13
N ILE A 287 3.47 18.65 10.80
CA ILE A 287 4.69 17.88 10.53
C ILE A 287 5.47 18.48 9.36
N ASN A 288 4.79 18.91 8.29
CA ASN A 288 5.48 19.56 7.17
C ASN A 288 6.29 20.78 7.66
N GLY A 289 5.66 21.67 8.41
CA GLY A 289 6.30 22.90 8.90
C GLY A 289 7.47 22.65 9.86
N MET A 290 7.35 21.65 10.73
CA MET A 290 8.43 21.28 11.65
C MET A 290 9.58 20.57 10.94
N LEU A 291 9.31 19.61 10.05
CA LEU A 291 10.37 18.92 9.31
C LEU A 291 11.14 19.89 8.42
N ASP A 292 10.47 20.87 7.80
CA ASP A 292 11.13 21.96 7.08
C ASP A 292 12.07 22.77 8.00
N ALA A 293 11.62 23.12 9.21
CA ALA A 293 12.43 23.85 10.18
C ALA A 293 13.62 23.03 10.70
N ILE A 294 13.40 21.75 10.98
CA ILE A 294 14.42 20.81 11.43
C ILE A 294 15.47 20.59 10.35
N ALA A 295 15.05 20.37 9.11
CA ALA A 295 15.98 20.22 7.99
C ALA A 295 16.90 21.44 7.85
N ARG A 296 16.35 22.66 7.94
CA ARG A 296 17.15 23.90 7.91
C ARG A 296 18.15 23.97 9.05
N TYR A 297 17.71 23.70 10.28
CA TYR A 297 18.59 23.65 11.44
C TYR A 297 19.74 22.63 11.27
N LEU A 298 19.44 21.45 10.74
CA LEU A 298 20.46 20.42 10.50
C LEU A 298 21.49 20.85 9.46
N VAL A 299 21.07 21.56 8.41
CA VAL A 299 21.96 22.13 7.39
C VAL A 299 22.79 23.28 7.97
N ASP A 300 22.15 24.24 8.65
CA ASP A 300 22.80 25.43 9.22
C ASP A 300 23.86 25.07 10.28
N THR A 301 23.65 23.96 10.99
CA THR A 301 24.59 23.45 11.99
C THR A 301 25.59 22.43 11.45
N GLY A 302 25.62 22.20 10.13
CA GLY A 302 26.56 21.29 9.47
C GLY A 302 26.32 19.80 9.77
N LYS A 303 25.19 19.43 10.38
CA LYS A 303 24.82 18.05 10.70
C LYS A 303 24.25 17.32 9.48
N LEU A 304 23.75 18.06 8.49
CA LEU A 304 23.22 17.53 7.23
C LEU A 304 23.88 18.25 6.05
N LEU A 305 24.61 17.48 5.24
CA LEU A 305 25.32 17.98 4.06
C LEU A 305 24.45 17.79 2.80
N LYS A 306 23.26 18.42 2.80
CA LYS A 306 22.34 18.42 1.65
C LYS A 306 21.88 19.84 1.35
N ALA A 307 21.72 20.16 0.07
CA ALA A 307 21.14 21.42 -0.35
C ALA A 307 19.63 21.46 -0.05
N LEU A 308 19.16 22.56 0.51
CA LEU A 308 17.73 22.85 0.66
C LEU A 308 17.32 23.92 -0.35
N PRO A 309 16.17 23.78 -1.02
CA PRO A 309 15.62 24.87 -1.81
C PRO A 309 15.31 26.08 -0.92
N GLU A 310 15.39 27.28 -1.51
CA GLU A 310 15.06 28.52 -0.81
C GLU A 310 13.65 28.45 -0.18
N PRO A 311 13.44 29.08 0.99
CA PRO A 311 12.13 29.08 1.62
C PRO A 311 11.08 29.62 0.65
N LYS A 312 10.01 28.84 0.41
CA LYS A 312 8.82 29.40 -0.25
C LYS A 312 8.35 30.56 0.62
N GLN A 313 8.43 31.79 0.10
CA GLN A 313 7.86 32.96 0.77
C GLN A 313 6.41 32.62 1.12
N ARG A 314 6.10 32.60 2.43
CA ARG A 314 4.70 32.55 2.86
C ARG A 314 4.02 33.72 2.15
N ARG A 315 3.06 33.44 1.27
CA ARG A 315 2.17 34.49 0.73
C ARG A 315 1.62 35.21 1.95
N SER A 316 2.16 36.40 2.23
CA SER A 316 1.54 37.34 3.14
C SER A 316 0.16 37.56 2.57
N THR A 317 -0.86 37.01 3.22
CA THR A 317 -2.24 37.35 2.93
C THR A 317 -2.32 38.87 3.01
N ASN A 318 -2.55 39.50 1.86
CA ASN A 318 -2.90 40.92 1.76
C ASN A 318 -4.17 41.14 2.58
N ARG A 319 -4.03 41.34 3.89
CA ARG A 319 -5.10 41.69 4.83
C ARG A 319 -5.00 43.15 5.28
N VAL A 320 -4.21 43.96 4.58
CA VAL A 320 -4.00 45.38 4.90
C VAL A 320 -4.72 46.33 3.93
N GLN A 321 -5.31 45.84 2.83
CA GLN A 321 -5.95 46.69 1.81
C GLN A 321 -7.49 46.66 1.78
N ARG A 322 -8.16 46.15 2.83
CA ARG A 322 -9.63 46.22 2.95
C ARG A 322 -10.16 47.10 4.08
N ASN A 323 -9.28 47.70 4.89
CA ASN A 323 -9.67 48.60 5.99
C ASN A 323 -9.51 50.09 5.65
N SER A 324 -9.14 50.45 4.41
CA SER A 324 -9.00 51.85 3.98
C SER A 324 -10.19 52.38 3.16
N GLU A 325 -11.15 51.54 2.76
CA GLU A 325 -12.32 51.96 1.96
C GLU A 325 -13.63 52.05 2.77
N SER A 326 -13.63 51.67 4.06
CA SER A 326 -14.82 51.71 4.93
C SER A 326 -14.89 52.93 5.87
N ASN A 327 -13.95 53.88 5.77
CA ASN A 327 -13.88 55.07 6.65
C ASN A 327 -14.09 56.41 5.91
N GLN A 328 -14.71 56.44 4.73
CA GLN A 328 -15.00 57.68 4.00
C GLN A 328 -16.49 57.99 3.78
N THR A 329 -17.42 57.29 4.46
CA THR A 329 -18.87 57.51 4.25
C THR A 329 -19.65 58.02 5.45
N ASN A 330 -18.99 58.52 6.49
CA ASN A 330 -19.65 59.18 7.62
C ASN A 330 -18.86 60.43 8.00
N ASP A 331 -19.03 61.51 7.24
CA ASP A 331 -18.93 62.89 7.69
C ASP A 331 -19.22 63.80 6.49
N GLU A 332 -20.50 64.03 6.20
CA GLU A 332 -20.95 65.31 5.64
C GLU A 332 -22.45 65.46 5.94
N LEU A 333 -22.73 66.57 6.64
CA LEU A 333 -24.00 67.08 7.15
C LEU A 333 -24.93 67.57 6.05
#